data_AF-A0A2T2RQ84-F1
#
_entry.id   AF-A0A2T2RQ84-F1
#
_cell.length_a   1.000
_cell.length_b   1.000
_cell.length_c   1.000
_cell.angle_alpha   90.00
_cell.angle_beta   90.00
_cell.angle_gamma   90.00
#
_symmetry.space_group_name_H-M   'P 1'
#
loop_
_entity.id
_entity.type
_entity.pdbx_description
1 polymer ?
#
loop_
_entity_poly.entity_id
_entity_poly.type
_entity_poly.pdbx_seq_one_letter_code
_entity_poly.pdbx_strand_id
1 'polypeptide(L)'
;MQTGKNFQAAKSYARSYVESSDPSGSDSATENPDADYFTEQLSPSRIEAQLREAIAKVEPWQTRKIAEQFLKRFHQIGLSEHHLQQKLHLSTHHPEQMTADDVSKLAAFAYQTHPDSFQEVLAKQQTLMQFLSNSIVIAIFKLIEAKWINYK
;
A
#
# COMPACT_ATOMS: atom_id res chain seq x y z
N MET A 1 2.30 -46.53 11.26
CA MET A 1 1.50 -45.55 12.05
C MET A 1 1.55 -44.21 11.34
N GLN A 2 0.41 -43.77 10.78
CA GLN A 2 0.06 -42.37 10.45
C GLN A 2 0.06 -41.55 11.76
N THR A 3 0.31 -40.24 11.81
CA THR A 3 -0.35 -39.07 11.17
C THR A 3 0.63 -37.89 11.25
N GLY A 4 0.61 -36.79 10.48
CA GLY A 4 -0.34 -36.22 9.55
C GLY A 4 0.24 -34.87 9.11
N LYS A 5 0.05 -34.55 7.84
CA LYS A 5 0.50 -33.34 7.14
C LYS A 5 -0.28 -32.12 7.66
N ASN A 6 0.30 -30.91 7.57
CA ASN A 6 -0.38 -29.67 7.11
C ASN A 6 0.50 -28.43 7.34
N PHE A 7 1.32 -28.08 6.35
CA PHE A 7 1.72 -26.69 6.09
C PHE A 7 1.74 -26.48 4.57
N GLN A 8 0.55 -26.23 4.02
CA GLN A 8 0.36 -25.65 2.69
C GLN A 8 -0.43 -24.36 2.89
N ALA A 9 0.25 -23.21 2.81
CA ALA A 9 -0.30 -21.93 2.37
C ALA A 9 0.82 -20.87 2.34
N ALA A 10 1.80 -21.07 1.46
CA ALA A 10 2.75 -20.03 1.05
C ALA A 10 2.86 -19.99 -0.49
N LYS A 11 1.70 -20.10 -1.14
CA LYS A 11 1.48 -19.68 -2.53
C LYS A 11 0.62 -18.43 -2.37
N SER A 12 1.04 -17.22 -2.73
CA SER A 12 1.07 -16.76 -4.11
C SER A 12 1.76 -15.39 -4.21
N TYR A 13 3.07 -15.33 -4.01
CA TYR A 13 3.89 -14.22 -4.52
C TYR A 13 4.74 -14.78 -5.66
N ALA A 14 4.75 -14.12 -6.81
CA ALA A 14 5.51 -14.44 -8.02
C ALA A 14 4.91 -15.47 -9.01
N ARG A 15 3.71 -15.21 -9.56
CA ARG A 15 3.37 -15.79 -10.87
C ARG A 15 2.47 -14.88 -11.71
N SER A 16 3.07 -13.92 -12.41
CA SER A 16 2.58 -13.46 -13.72
C SER A 16 3.62 -12.57 -14.39
N TYR A 17 4.67 -13.20 -14.92
CA TYR A 17 5.39 -12.66 -16.08
C TYR A 17 5.42 -13.75 -17.13
N VAL A 18 4.82 -13.41 -18.28
CA VAL A 18 5.14 -13.87 -19.63
C VAL A 18 5.14 -15.38 -19.88
N GLU A 19 4.07 -15.86 -20.49
CA GLU A 19 4.17 -16.87 -21.55
C GLU A 19 3.17 -16.47 -22.65
N SER A 20 3.71 -16.13 -23.82
CA SER A 20 3.00 -15.63 -24.98
C SER A 20 2.46 -16.78 -25.84
N SER A 21 1.41 -16.47 -26.60
CA SER A 21 1.05 -17.02 -27.91
C SER A 21 0.20 -18.30 -27.96
N ASP A 22 -1.08 -18.13 -28.32
CA ASP A 22 -1.68 -18.79 -29.49
C ASP A 22 -2.91 -18.00 -30.01
N PRO A 23 -3.15 -17.88 -31.34
CA PRO A 23 -4.20 -17.06 -31.92
C PRO A 23 -5.34 -17.88 -32.55
N SER A 24 -6.59 -17.71 -32.11
CA SER A 24 -7.76 -18.03 -32.95
C SER A 24 -9.07 -17.61 -32.29
N GLY A 25 -9.94 -16.91 -33.03
CA GLY A 25 -11.33 -16.73 -32.65
C GLY A 25 -11.85 -15.32 -32.84
N SER A 26 -12.20 -14.99 -34.09
CA SER A 26 -13.04 -13.86 -34.47
C SER A 26 -14.40 -13.93 -33.75
N ASP A 27 -14.85 -12.84 -33.13
CA ASP A 27 -16.20 -12.31 -33.38
C ASP A 27 -16.39 -10.91 -32.77
N SER A 28 -16.95 -10.04 -33.60
CA SER A 28 -17.21 -8.63 -33.34
C SER A 28 -18.39 -8.45 -32.39
N ALA A 29 -18.17 -7.78 -31.26
CA ALA A 29 -19.25 -7.20 -30.46
C ALA A 29 -18.76 -5.90 -29.80
N THR A 30 -19.04 -4.79 -30.48
CA THR A 30 -19.32 -3.46 -29.94
C THR A 30 -18.39 -2.99 -28.81
N GLU A 31 -17.19 -2.54 -29.18
CA GLU A 31 -16.37 -1.67 -28.33
C GLU A 31 -17.18 -0.42 -27.97
N ASN A 32 -17.53 -0.34 -26.70
CA ASN A 32 -18.06 0.85 -26.06
C ASN A 32 -16.84 1.56 -25.45
N PRO A 33 -16.25 2.59 -26.10
CA PRO A 33 -14.98 3.18 -25.69
C PRO A 33 -15.05 3.99 -24.37
N ASP A 34 -16.21 4.03 -23.70
CA ASP A 34 -16.45 4.85 -22.52
C ASP A 34 -16.68 4.04 -21.22
N ALA A 35 -16.42 2.73 -21.23
CA ALA A 35 -16.70 1.85 -20.08
C ALA A 35 -15.47 1.41 -19.26
N ASP A 36 -14.26 1.92 -19.55
CA ASP A 36 -13.03 1.56 -18.81
C ASP A 36 -12.40 2.78 -18.10
N TYR A 37 -13.23 3.55 -17.40
CA TYR A 37 -12.72 4.55 -16.47
C TYR A 37 -12.30 3.89 -15.14
N PHE A 38 -11.08 3.36 -15.13
CA PHE A 38 -10.22 3.23 -13.94
C PHE A 38 -10.89 2.74 -12.64
N THR A 39 -11.13 1.43 -12.58
CA THR A 39 -11.22 0.67 -11.31
C THR A 39 -9.93 -0.10 -11.02
N GLU A 40 -8.78 0.36 -11.54
CA GLU A 40 -7.50 -0.13 -11.05
C GLU A 40 -7.29 0.38 -9.62
N GLN A 41 -7.68 -0.42 -8.62
CA GLN A 41 -6.99 -0.36 -7.33
C GLN A 41 -5.50 -0.46 -7.62
N LEU A 42 -4.75 0.62 -7.36
CA LEU A 42 -3.33 0.65 -7.63
C LEU A 42 -2.68 -0.52 -6.91
N SER A 43 -1.86 -1.30 -7.62
CA SER A 43 -1.19 -2.44 -7.01
C SER A 43 -0.32 -1.96 -5.83
N PRO A 44 -0.23 -2.75 -4.74
CA PRO A 44 0.66 -2.50 -3.60
C PRO A 44 2.04 -1.93 -3.97
N SER A 45 2.69 -2.55 -4.95
CA SER A 45 4.03 -2.18 -5.40
C SER A 45 4.06 -0.81 -6.08
N ARG A 46 3.00 -0.43 -6.81
CA ARG A 46 2.90 0.87 -7.47
C ARG A 46 2.68 1.98 -6.45
N ILE A 47 1.88 1.73 -5.42
CA ILE A 47 1.66 2.66 -4.32
C ILE A 47 2.95 2.82 -3.51
N GLU A 48 3.61 1.73 -3.14
CA GLU A 48 4.87 1.77 -2.40
C GLU A 48 5.94 2.57 -3.15
N ALA A 49 6.13 2.32 -4.45
CA ALA A 49 7.12 3.02 -5.27
C ALA A 49 6.90 4.54 -5.27
N GLN A 50 5.64 4.96 -5.33
CA GLN A 50 5.28 6.37 -5.36
C GLN A 50 5.29 7.02 -3.97
N LEU A 51 4.86 6.31 -2.93
CA LEU A 51 5.04 6.74 -1.55
C LEU A 51 6.53 6.96 -1.27
N ARG A 52 7.38 6.04 -1.72
CA ARG A 52 8.84 6.17 -1.59
C ARG A 52 9.36 7.41 -2.30
N GLU A 53 8.90 7.67 -3.53
CA GLU A 53 9.28 8.89 -4.27
C GLU A 53 8.83 10.16 -3.54
N ALA A 54 7.60 10.19 -3.02
CA ALA A 54 7.07 11.32 -2.28
C ALA A 54 7.84 11.54 -0.96
N ILE A 55 8.07 10.47 -0.18
CA ILE A 55 8.81 10.51 1.08
C ILE A 55 10.28 10.88 0.85
N ALA A 56 10.88 10.50 -0.28
CA ALA A 56 12.24 10.89 -0.62
C ALA A 56 12.38 12.39 -0.93
N LYS A 57 11.30 13.07 -1.34
CA LYS A 57 11.25 14.52 -1.56
C LYS A 57 10.94 15.33 -0.29
N VAL A 58 10.49 14.63 0.75
CA VAL A 58 10.14 15.20 2.05
C VAL A 58 11.41 15.36 2.90
N GLU A 59 11.45 16.39 3.75
CA GLU A 59 12.61 16.65 4.60
C GLU A 59 12.89 15.47 5.57
N PRO A 60 14.15 15.16 5.92
CA PRO A 60 14.47 14.03 6.80
C PRO A 60 13.73 14.05 8.15
N TRP A 61 13.54 15.24 8.73
CA TRP A 61 12.79 15.39 9.99
C TRP A 61 11.29 15.10 9.83
N GLN A 62 10.72 15.36 8.64
CA GLN A 62 9.33 15.04 8.32
C GLN A 62 9.17 13.54 8.09
N THR A 63 10.12 12.90 7.40
CA THR A 63 10.18 11.44 7.24
C THR A 63 10.19 10.74 8.59
N ARG A 64 11.02 11.21 9.53
CA ARG A 64 11.01 10.74 10.91
C ARG A 64 9.64 10.90 11.59
N LYS A 65 8.98 12.05 11.43
CA LYS A 65 7.63 12.27 12.00
C LYS A 65 6.59 11.34 11.39
N ILE A 66 6.65 11.10 10.09
CA ILE A 66 5.75 10.17 9.39
C ILE A 66 5.95 8.76 9.93
N ALA A 67 7.20 8.30 10.06
CA ALA A 67 7.56 7.02 10.65
C ALA A 67 7.00 6.87 12.07
N GLU A 68 7.22 7.87 12.92
CA GLU A 68 6.75 7.89 14.31
C GLU A 68 5.23 7.79 14.38
N GLN A 69 4.50 8.52 13.54
CA GLN A 69 3.04 8.45 13.52
C GLN A 69 2.55 7.07 13.08
N PHE A 70 3.14 6.46 12.05
CA PHE A 70 2.77 5.11 11.61
C PHE A 70 3.02 4.08 12.72
N LEU A 71 4.22 4.06 13.30
CA LEU A 71 4.57 3.12 14.36
C LEU A 71 3.67 3.31 15.59
N LYS A 72 3.38 4.56 15.98
CA LYS A 72 2.42 4.87 17.05
C LYS A 72 1.03 4.32 16.75
N ARG A 73 0.52 4.50 15.52
CA ARG A 73 -0.80 3.98 15.12
C ARG A 73 -0.83 2.46 15.14
N PHE A 74 0.20 1.81 14.62
CA PHE A 74 0.32 0.37 14.64
C PHE A 74 0.40 -0.20 16.05
N HIS A 75 1.14 0.45 16.95
CA HIS A 75 1.18 0.08 18.36
C HIS A 75 -0.20 0.17 19.01
N GLN A 76 -0.97 1.23 18.74
CA GLN A 76 -2.33 1.42 19.25
C GLN A 76 -3.31 0.32 18.84
N ILE A 77 -3.09 -0.32 17.68
CA ILE A 77 -3.92 -1.44 17.20
C ILE A 77 -3.32 -2.82 17.53
N GLY A 78 -2.30 -2.88 18.40
CA GLY A 78 -1.71 -4.13 18.88
C GLY A 78 -0.63 -4.73 18.00
N LEU A 79 -0.10 -4.00 17.01
CA LEU A 79 1.03 -4.45 16.20
C LEU A 79 2.36 -4.02 16.84
N SER A 80 3.21 -5.00 17.14
CA SER A 80 4.55 -4.76 17.65
C SER A 80 5.49 -4.26 16.54
N GLU A 81 6.27 -3.24 16.86
CA GLU A 81 7.27 -2.65 15.95
C GLU A 81 8.32 -3.68 15.50
N HIS A 82 8.75 -4.57 16.41
CA HIS A 82 9.67 -5.65 16.08
C HIS A 82 9.05 -6.64 15.09
N HIS A 83 7.76 -6.96 15.25
CA HIS A 83 7.05 -7.82 14.31
C HIS A 83 6.92 -7.15 12.93
N LEU A 84 6.64 -5.85 12.90
CA LEU A 84 6.58 -5.07 11.66
C LEU A 84 7.93 -5.03 10.95
N GLN A 85 9.03 -4.84 11.68
CA GLN A 85 10.38 -4.86 11.12
C GLN A 85 10.66 -6.18 10.41
N GLN A 86 10.34 -7.31 11.05
CA GLN A 86 10.54 -8.63 10.45
C GLN A 86 9.61 -8.88 9.27
N LYS A 87 8.32 -8.54 9.40
CA LYS A 87 7.31 -8.81 8.38
C LYS A 87 7.50 -7.98 7.12
N LEU A 88 7.92 -6.72 7.26
CA LEU A 88 8.07 -5.77 6.16
C LEU A 88 9.52 -5.64 5.70
N HIS A 89 10.45 -6.40 6.28
CA HIS A 89 11.89 -6.29 6.03
C HIS A 89 12.37 -4.83 6.14
N LEU A 90 12.04 -4.19 7.26
CA LEU A 90 12.51 -2.83 7.57
C LEU A 90 13.96 -2.89 8.04
N SER A 91 14.75 -1.88 7.67
CA SER A 91 16.13 -1.75 8.12
C SER A 91 16.23 -1.55 9.64
N THR A 92 15.23 -0.89 10.22
CA THR A 92 15.13 -0.55 11.64
C THR A 92 13.68 -0.30 12.03
N HIS A 93 13.37 -0.43 13.32
CA HIS A 93 12.10 0.01 13.90
C HIS A 93 12.21 1.37 14.60
N HIS A 94 13.40 1.96 14.68
CA HIS A 94 13.62 3.26 15.29
C HIS A 94 13.28 4.39 14.30
N PRO A 95 12.26 5.24 14.57
CA PRO A 95 11.80 6.27 13.63
C PRO A 95 12.90 7.22 13.14
N GLU A 96 13.91 7.48 13.98
CA GLU A 96 15.02 8.40 13.67
C GLU A 96 15.98 7.86 12.59
N GLN A 97 15.99 6.54 12.40
CA GLN A 97 16.91 5.84 11.50
C GLN A 97 16.19 5.26 10.27
N MET A 98 14.87 5.41 10.20
CA MET A 98 14.08 4.87 9.09
C MET A 98 14.34 5.65 7.79
N THR A 99 14.56 4.92 6.72
CA THR A 99 14.73 5.46 5.38
C THR A 99 13.38 5.73 4.71
N ALA A 100 13.38 6.47 3.59
CA ALA A 100 12.17 6.63 2.78
C ALA A 100 11.56 5.29 2.34
N ASP A 101 12.40 4.27 2.11
CA ASP A 101 11.98 2.91 1.76
C ASP A 101 11.26 2.21 2.92
N ASP A 102 11.80 2.32 4.13
CA ASP A 102 11.17 1.75 5.33
C ASP A 102 9.80 2.41 5.60
N VAL A 103 9.74 3.74 5.49
CA VAL A 103 8.49 4.48 5.69
C VAL A 103 7.49 4.20 4.57
N SER A 104 7.93 4.02 3.32
CA SER A 104 7.03 3.63 2.23
C SER A 104 6.44 2.24 2.45
N LYS A 105 7.21 1.28 2.99
CA LYS A 105 6.70 -0.05 3.36
C LYS A 105 5.67 0.01 4.48
N LEU A 106 5.92 0.81 5.52
CA LEU A 106 4.93 1.06 6.59
C LEU A 106 3.64 1.65 6.01
N ALA A 107 3.76 2.66 5.16
CA ALA A 107 2.63 3.35 4.56
C ALA A 107 1.85 2.45 3.59
N ALA A 108 2.53 1.67 2.75
CA ALA A 108 1.90 0.69 1.86
C ALA A 108 1.21 -0.44 2.63
N PHE A 109 1.81 -0.90 3.73
CA PHE A 109 1.19 -1.86 4.64
C PHE A 109 -0.07 -1.29 5.28
N ALA A 110 -0.03 -0.05 5.79
CA ALA A 110 -1.20 0.63 6.33
C ALA A 110 -2.30 0.79 5.27
N TYR A 111 -1.96 1.21 4.06
CA TYR A 111 -2.92 1.35 2.96
C TYR A 111 -3.69 0.03 2.69
N GLN A 112 -2.98 -1.10 2.69
CA GLN A 112 -3.57 -2.42 2.39
C GLN A 112 -4.35 -3.02 3.56
N THR A 113 -3.86 -2.85 4.78
CA THR A 113 -4.36 -3.63 5.95
C THR A 113 -5.11 -2.79 6.96
N HIS A 114 -4.78 -1.50 7.05
CA HIS A 114 -5.29 -0.56 8.05
C HIS A 114 -5.53 0.82 7.42
N PRO A 115 -6.47 0.94 6.46
CA PRO A 115 -6.68 2.19 5.72
C PRO A 115 -7.01 3.36 6.65
N ASP A 116 -7.71 3.11 7.76
CA ASP A 116 -8.03 4.13 8.77
C ASP A 116 -6.75 4.72 9.44
N SER A 117 -5.72 3.89 9.65
CA SER A 117 -4.42 4.37 10.17
C SER A 117 -3.64 5.15 9.12
N PHE A 118 -3.68 4.68 7.86
CA PHE A 118 -3.05 5.38 6.75
C PHE A 118 -3.64 6.78 6.53
N GLN A 119 -4.97 6.89 6.51
CA GLN A 119 -5.68 8.15 6.38
C GLN A 119 -5.33 9.13 7.50
N GLU A 120 -5.30 8.66 8.75
CA GLU A 120 -4.99 9.54 9.89
C GLU A 120 -3.55 10.10 9.81
N VAL A 121 -2.58 9.28 9.40
CA VAL A 121 -1.20 9.76 9.25
C VAL A 121 -1.09 10.76 8.11
N LEU A 122 -1.76 10.53 6.97
CA LEU A 122 -1.79 11.48 5.87
C LEU A 122 -2.47 12.80 6.25
N ALA A 123 -3.59 12.75 6.96
CA ALA A 123 -4.28 13.95 7.43
C ALA A 123 -3.41 14.80 8.36
N LYS A 124 -2.56 14.17 9.17
CA LYS A 124 -1.60 14.85 10.06
C LYS A 124 -0.37 15.38 9.33
N GLN A 125 -0.04 14.82 8.16
CA GLN A 125 1.17 15.12 7.41
C GLN A 125 0.80 15.72 6.05
N GLN A 126 0.20 16.92 6.08
CA GLN A 126 -0.21 17.64 4.87
C GLN A 126 0.93 17.81 3.86
N THR A 127 2.17 17.93 4.33
CA THR A 127 3.36 17.98 3.46
C THR A 127 3.52 16.72 2.61
N LEU A 128 3.25 15.54 3.16
CA LEU A 128 3.32 14.29 2.39
C LEU A 128 2.27 14.29 1.26
N MET A 129 1.06 14.82 1.51
CA MET A 129 0.01 14.92 0.49
C MET A 129 0.41 15.82 -0.69
N GLN A 130 1.27 16.82 -0.50
CA GLN A 130 1.73 17.72 -1.56
C GLN A 130 2.72 17.06 -2.53
N PHE A 131 3.44 16.05 -2.07
CA PHE A 131 4.42 15.32 -2.87
C PHE A 131 3.87 14.04 -3.50
N LEU A 132 2.69 13.59 -3.07
CA LEU A 132 1.96 12.52 -3.73
C LEU A 132 1.40 13.01 -5.06
N SER A 133 1.50 12.17 -6.10
CA SER A 133 0.86 12.45 -7.38
C SER A 133 -0.67 12.51 -7.22
N ASN A 134 -1.32 13.40 -7.98
CA ASN A 134 -2.78 13.57 -7.94
C ASN A 134 -3.52 12.23 -8.09
N SER A 135 -3.00 11.29 -8.90
CA SER A 135 -3.58 9.96 -9.09
C SER A 135 -3.61 9.11 -7.81
N ILE A 136 -2.62 9.25 -6.93
CA ILE A 136 -2.59 8.51 -5.64
C ILE A 136 -3.51 9.17 -4.64
N VAL A 137 -3.51 10.50 -4.60
CA VAL A 137 -4.45 11.25 -3.79
C VAL A 137 -5.89 10.85 -4.17
N ILE A 138 -6.21 10.80 -5.47
CA ILE A 138 -7.49 10.31 -6.00
C ILE A 138 -7.75 8.85 -5.61
N ALA A 139 -6.76 7.94 -5.77
CA ALA A 139 -6.92 6.54 -5.42
C ALA A 139 -7.15 6.32 -3.91
N ILE A 140 -6.48 7.11 -3.07
CA ILE A 140 -6.72 7.15 -1.62
C ILE A 140 -8.14 7.63 -1.38
N PHE A 141 -8.54 8.80 -1.91
CA PHE A 141 -9.89 9.34 -1.77
C PHE A 141 -10.99 8.36 -2.22
N LYS A 142 -10.80 7.62 -3.31
CA LYS A 142 -11.73 6.57 -3.76
C LYS A 142 -11.85 5.40 -2.77
N LEU A 143 -10.76 4.98 -2.12
CA LEU A 143 -10.84 4.01 -1.01
C LEU A 143 -11.58 4.56 0.20
N ILE A 144 -11.45 5.86 0.45
CA ILE A 144 -12.15 6.55 1.54
C ILE A 144 -13.66 6.64 1.24
N GLU A 145 -14.06 6.97 0.00
CA GLU A 145 -15.46 7.14 -0.40
C GLU A 145 -16.32 5.89 -0.15
N ALA A 146 -15.75 4.68 -0.25
CA ALA A 146 -16.47 3.44 0.07
C ALA A 146 -16.96 3.36 1.53
N LYS A 147 -16.39 4.15 2.45
CA LYS A 147 -16.83 4.23 3.87
C LYS A 147 -17.64 5.49 4.20
N TRP A 148 -17.55 6.57 3.41
CA TRP A 148 -18.15 7.87 3.78
C TRP A 148 -19.63 8.02 3.41
N ILE A 149 -20.19 7.19 2.51
CA ILE A 149 -21.63 7.19 2.17
C ILE A 149 -22.52 6.75 3.37
N ASN A 150 -21.93 6.34 4.50
CA ASN A 150 -22.69 5.97 5.70
C ASN A 150 -22.59 6.96 6.87
N TYR A 151 -22.04 8.16 6.66
CA TYR A 151 -22.22 9.27 7.61
C TYR A 151 -23.35 10.16 7.12
N LYS A 152 -24.52 9.94 7.73
CA LYS A 152 -25.79 10.62 7.48
C LYS A 152 -25.74 12.08 7.95
#